data_AF-A0A966WZY4-F1
#
_entry.id   AF-A0A966WZY4-F1
#
_cell.length_a   1.000
_cell.length_b   1.000
_cell.length_c   1.000
_cell.angle_alpha   90.00
_cell.angle_beta   90.00
_cell.angle_gamma   90.00
#
_symmetry.space_group_name_H-M   'P 1'
#
loop_
_entity.id
_entity.type
_entity.pdbx_description
1 polymer ?
#
loop_
_entity_poly.entity_id
_entity_poly.type
_entity_poly.pdbx_seq_one_letter_code
_entity_poly.pdbx_strand_id
1 'polypeptide(L)' 'MRLFIVGVLFFTALHTQAASSPYDLHLQVYPNEDQFQIIADYKVALSPCQASAYLKDYEGARSLPGIKESKIISRSG' A
#
# COMPACT_ATOMS: atom_id res chain seq x y z
N MET A 1 -48.99 -10.03 -16.11
CA MET A 1 -47.74 -10.76 -15.76
C MET A 1 -46.73 -10.76 -16.91
N ARG A 2 -46.32 -9.60 -17.44
CA ARG A 2 -45.33 -9.52 -18.54
C ARG A 2 -44.37 -8.31 -18.43
N LEU A 3 -44.51 -7.50 -17.38
CA LEU A 3 -43.76 -6.24 -17.19
C LEU A 3 -42.76 -6.28 -16.03
N PHE A 4 -42.69 -7.37 -15.26
CA PHE A 4 -41.80 -7.47 -14.09
C PHE A 4 -40.45 -8.15 -14.36
N ILE A 5 -40.24 -8.74 -15.55
CA ILE A 5 -39.04 -9.56 -15.82
C ILE A 5 -37.87 -8.72 -16.39
N VAL A 6 -38.14 -7.53 -16.93
CA VAL A 6 -37.09 -6.69 -17.55
C VAL A 6 -36.30 -5.86 -16.53
N GLY A 7 -36.84 -5.66 -15.31
CA GLY A 7 -36.16 -4.89 -14.25
C GLY A 7 -35.02 -5.63 -13.53
N VAL A 8 -34.86 -6.94 -13.74
CA VAL A 8 -33.95 -7.78 -12.95
C VAL A 8 -32.56 -7.94 -13.61
N LEU A 9 -32.40 -7.56 -14.88
CA LEU A 9 -31.15 -7.78 -15.63
C LEU A 9 -30.17 -6.59 -15.63
N PHE A 10 -30.48 -5.49 -14.94
CA PHE A 10 -29.61 -4.32 -14.83
C PHE A 10 -28.79 -4.25 -13.52
N PHE A 11 -28.75 -5.33 -12.75
CA PHE A 11 -27.74 -5.52 -11.71
C PHE A 11 -26.51 -6.21 -12.32
N THR A 12 -25.86 -5.53 -13.27
CA THR A 12 -24.48 -5.87 -13.63
C THR A 12 -23.64 -5.64 -12.39
N ALA A 13 -23.34 -6.73 -11.68
CA ALA A 13 -22.36 -6.75 -10.61
C ALA A 13 -21.00 -6.36 -11.19
N LEU A 14 -20.71 -5.06 -11.15
CA LEU A 14 -19.37 -4.51 -11.31
C LEU A 14 -18.51 -5.13 -10.20
N HIS A 15 -17.90 -6.27 -10.49
CA HIS A 15 -16.80 -6.78 -9.71
C HIS A 15 -15.63 -5.85 -10.02
N THR A 16 -15.42 -4.85 -9.17
CA THR A 16 -14.16 -4.11 -9.14
C THR A 16 -13.09 -5.13 -8.78
N GLN A 17 -12.47 -5.73 -9.79
CA GLN A 17 -11.29 -6.56 -9.60
C GLN A 17 -10.19 -5.61 -9.17
N ALA A 18 -9.93 -5.55 -7.86
CA ALA A 18 -8.78 -4.83 -7.34
C ALA A 18 -7.56 -5.36 -8.09
N ALA A 19 -6.95 -4.51 -8.92
CA ALA A 19 -5.75 -4.87 -9.64
C ALA A 19 -4.76 -5.38 -8.59
N SER A 20 -4.21 -6.58 -8.82
CA SER A 20 -3.14 -7.12 -7.99
C SER A 20 -2.04 -6.06 -7.94
N SER A 21 -1.90 -5.43 -6.79
CA SER A 21 -0.80 -4.50 -6.55
C SER A 21 0.48 -5.33 -6.64
N PRO A 22 1.51 -4.87 -7.38
CA PRO A 22 2.81 -5.54 -7.39
C PRO A 22 3.45 -5.58 -5.98
N TYR A 23 2.89 -4.82 -5.05
CA TYR A 23 3.21 -4.85 -3.63
C TYR A 23 1.99 -5.39 -2.87
N ASP A 24 2.05 -6.67 -2.47
CA ASP A 24 1.08 -7.26 -1.56
C ASP A 24 1.33 -6.70 -0.16
N LEU A 25 0.66 -5.58 0.14
CA LEU A 25 0.74 -4.84 1.40
C LEU A 25 -0.24 -5.43 2.40
N HIS A 26 0.28 -6.01 3.48
CA HIS A 26 -0.50 -6.47 4.62
C HIS A 26 -0.49 -5.37 5.67
N LEU A 27 -1.68 -4.88 6.03
CA LEU A 27 -1.86 -3.76 6.96
C LEU A 27 -2.75 -4.19 8.12
N GLN A 28 -2.26 -4.00 9.34
CA GLN A 28 -3.02 -4.21 10.57
C GLN A 28 -3.00 -2.92 11.37
N VAL A 29 -4.18 -2.45 11.78
CA VAL A 29 -4.34 -1.21 12.55
C VAL A 29 -5.07 -1.54 13.84
N TYR A 30 -4.47 -1.19 14.98
CA TYR A 30 -5.05 -1.40 16.30
C TYR A 30 -5.26 -0.05 16.98
N PRO A 31 -6.43 0.19 17.61
CA PRO A 31 -6.59 1.33 18.49
C PRO A 31 -5.69 1.14 19.72
N ASN A 32 -5.01 2.21 20.12
CA ASN A 32 -4.15 2.24 21.31
C ASN A 32 -4.38 3.57 22.04
N GLU A 33 -5.37 3.59 22.94
CA GLU A 33 -5.86 4.80 23.62
C GLU A 33 -6.21 5.90 22.61
N ASP A 34 -5.52 7.04 22.66
CA ASP A 34 -5.68 8.18 21.75
C ASP A 34 -4.84 8.06 20.47
N GLN A 35 -4.22 6.89 20.22
CA GLN A 35 -3.34 6.63 19.10
C GLN A 35 -3.76 5.39 18.30
N PHE A 36 -3.12 5.20 17.14
CA PHE A 36 -3.22 3.99 16.34
C PHE A 36 -1.86 3.31 16.23
N GLN A 37 -1.81 2.03 16.54
CA GLN A 37 -0.68 1.19 16.16
C GLN A 37 -0.90 0.67 14.75
N ILE A 38 0.03 0.98 13.86
CA ILE A 38 0.00 0.53 12.46
C ILE A 38 1.14 -0.45 12.25
N ILE A 39 0.81 -1.68 11.88
CA ILE A 39 1.76 -2.71 11.46
C ILE A 39 1.56 -2.93 9.97
N ALA A 40 2.61 -2.72 9.19
CA ALA A 40 2.60 -2.92 7.75
C ALA A 40 3.76 -3.82 7.33
N ASP A 41 3.47 -4.81 6.51
CA ASP A 41 4.47 -5.64 5.86
C ASP A 41 4.13 -5.84 4.39
N TYR A 42 5.15 -6.11 3.58
CA TYR A 42 4.98 -6.39 2.16
C TYR A 42 6.07 -7.34 1.69
N LYS A 43 5.71 -8.30 0.85
CA LYS A 43 6.68 -9.25 0.30
C LYS A 43 7.36 -8.65 -0.93
N VAL A 44 8.69 -8.59 -0.88
CA VAL A 44 9.53 -8.23 -2.02
C VAL A 44 10.63 -9.27 -2.20
N ALA A 45 10.99 -9.52 -3.46
CA ALA A 45 12.12 -10.38 -3.79
C ALA A 45 13.45 -9.60 -3.67
N LEU A 46 13.80 -9.20 -2.44
CA LEU A 46 15.08 -8.57 -2.11
C LEU A 46 15.86 -9.47 -1.15
N SER A 47 17.17 -9.62 -1.41
CA SER A 47 18.07 -10.21 -0.42
C SER A 47 18.23 -9.27 0.80
N PRO A 48 18.68 -9.77 1.97
CA PRO A 48 18.88 -8.93 3.15
C PRO A 48 19.80 -7.72 2.92
N CYS A 49 20.86 -7.88 2.10
CA CYS A 49 21.78 -6.79 1.76
C CYS A 49 21.09 -5.73 0.88
N GLN A 50 20.30 -6.16 -0.11
CA GLN A 50 19.53 -5.25 -0.96
C GLN A 50 18.47 -4.50 -0.15
N ALA A 51 17.78 -5.19 0.76
CA ALA A 51 16.84 -4.55 1.68
C ALA A 51 17.54 -3.52 2.58
N SER A 52 18.72 -3.83 3.13
CA SER A 52 19.48 -2.89 3.95
C SER A 52 19.93 -1.65 3.15
N ALA A 53 20.38 -1.85 1.91
CA ALA A 53 20.77 -0.74 1.03
C ALA A 53 19.56 0.13 0.69
N TYR A 54 18.43 -0.48 0.35
CA TYR A 54 17.18 0.22 0.02
C TYR A 54 16.68 1.08 1.19
N LEU A 55 16.66 0.53 2.42
CA LEU A 55 16.21 1.28 3.61
C LEU A 55 17.12 2.46 3.97
N LYS A 56 18.38 2.44 3.53
CA LYS A 56 19.36 3.49 3.79
C LYS A 56 19.47 4.52 2.66
N ASP A 57 18.80 4.28 1.54
CA ASP A 57 18.79 5.20 0.40
C ASP A 57 17.80 6.36 0.64
N TYR A 58 18.17 7.25 1.56
CA TYR A 58 17.40 8.45 1.86
C TYR A 58 17.23 9.36 0.63
N GLU A 59 18.19 9.37 -0.29
CA GLU A 59 18.09 10.16 -1.52
C GLU A 59 17.07 9.56 -2.49
N GLY A 60 17.06 8.24 -2.65
CA GLY A 60 16.09 7.50 -3.45
C GLY A 60 14.67 7.56 -2.90
N ALA A 61 14.51 7.66 -1.57
CA ALA A 61 13.22 7.71 -0.89
C ALA A 61 12.31 8.86 -1.38
N ARG A 62 12.87 9.94 -1.93
CA ARG A 62 12.09 11.05 -2.53
C ARG A 62 11.19 10.63 -3.71
N SER A 63 11.48 9.48 -4.31
CA SER A 63 10.69 8.92 -5.42
C SER A 63 9.47 8.13 -4.94
N LEU A 64 9.36 7.85 -3.64
CA LEU A 64 8.25 7.08 -3.09
C LEU A 64 6.97 7.93 -3.01
N PRO A 65 5.83 7.43 -3.51
CA PRO A 65 4.55 8.13 -3.41
C PRO A 65 4.22 8.49 -1.96
N GLY A 66 3.82 9.74 -1.73
CA GLY A 66 3.47 10.25 -0.41
C GLY A 66 4.62 10.87 0.39
N ILE A 67 5.88 10.66 -0.01
CA ILE A 67 7.02 11.39 0.56
C ILE A 67 7.05 12.80 -0.03
N LYS A 68 6.88 13.82 0.83
CA LYS A 68 6.97 15.23 0.42
C LYS A 68 8.41 15.73 0.30
N GLU A 69 9.27 15.31 1.22
CA GLU A 69 10.68 15.66 1.25
C GLU A 69 11.48 14.53 1.90
N SER A 70 12.68 14.26 1.37
CA SER A 70 13.70 13.45 2.02
C SER A 70 15.03 14.17 1.88
N LYS A 71 15.67 14.50 3.00
CA LYS A 71 16.89 15.31 3.04
C LYS A 71 17.83 14.82 4.12
N ILE A 72 19.11 14.77 3.78
CA ILE A 72 20.18 14.44 4.71
C ILE A 72 20.50 15.68 5.54
N ILE A 73 20.34 15.57 6.86
CA ILE A 73 20.58 16.67 7.81
C ILE A 73 22.04 16.68 8.29
N SER A 74 22.66 15.50 8.40
CA SER A 74 24.07 15.34 8.78
C SER A 74 24.63 13.99 8.34
N ARG A 75 25.96 13.87 8.23
CA ARG A 75 26.70 12.60 8.11
C ARG A 75 27.96 12.69 8.98
N SER A 76 28.23 11.64 9.74
CA SER A 76 29.50 11.42 10.44
C SER A 76 30.27 10.31 9.73
N GLY A 77 31.57 10.51 9.50
CA GLY A 77 32.48 9.56 8.86
C GLY A 77 33.66 9.24 9.77
#